data_AF-A0A1E8F184-F1
#
_entry.id   AF-A0A1E8F184-F1
#
_cell.length_a   1.000
_cell.length_b   1.000
_cell.length_c   1.000
_cell.angle_alpha   90.00
_cell.angle_beta   90.00
_cell.angle_gamma   90.00
#
_symmetry.space_group_name_H-M   'P 1'
#
loop_
_entity.id
_entity.type
_entity.pdbx_description
1 polymer ?
#
loop_
_entity_poly.entity_id
_entity_poly.type
_entity_poly.pdbx_seq_one_letter_code
_entity_poly.pdbx_strand_id
1 'polypeptide(L)'
;MGYDIKEECKKARELIYESVRKELLGPGSEDIGSSIEHELITDEPIARYSTGILFPQKCENVQEDNSSIDMENSTRVDDEELKNKEETKKISHKGNNYNNSVDSIEDHIDEKIAMANELKPSSMGITFFAKGNIDKLCIRLKAAKYRKSTLKDCCIKYEGEDFFLGNELEDYLYRDGEFLKLKANLTSNVVKRFKDDTRYKEDEEYRKIISILYVLSRQCKDEVNKRNSYVREPLNFEEVIEIKLDKDYVIYPLKCIGGTEENIKVRADLEICVVRRKYGQDINSYTVVLVNKEEFDTYERDLKSIFQPEIRIKTEDNKGMFFIEDSSKKLVKNNLKLDDEEESLELLYRNKKNYATGHGVSTSQQVNESGDWIYINVYRVYCSSKL
;
A
#
# COMPACT_ATOMS: atom_id res chain seq x y z
N MET A 1 23.66 -33.49 -18.40
CA MET A 1 22.61 -32.64 -17.80
C MET A 1 22.80 -31.24 -18.37
N GLY A 2 22.01 -30.85 -19.36
CA GLY A 2 22.04 -29.49 -19.88
C GLY A 2 21.40 -28.56 -18.87
N TYR A 3 22.16 -27.58 -18.38
CA TYR A 3 21.64 -26.49 -17.55
C TYR A 3 20.65 -25.67 -18.39
N ASP A 4 19.39 -25.59 -17.98
CA ASP A 4 18.40 -24.74 -18.64
C ASP A 4 18.50 -23.31 -18.11
N ILE A 5 19.45 -22.57 -18.69
CA ILE A 5 19.72 -21.16 -18.41
C ILE A 5 18.43 -20.32 -18.46
N LYS A 6 17.46 -20.68 -19.31
CA LYS A 6 16.21 -19.93 -19.45
C LYS A 6 15.36 -20.02 -18.20
N GLU A 7 15.31 -21.19 -17.58
CA GLU A 7 14.55 -21.40 -16.35
C GLU A 7 15.22 -20.74 -15.15
N GLU A 8 16.55 -20.77 -15.10
CA GLU A 8 17.33 -20.04 -14.09
C GLU A 8 17.13 -18.53 -14.21
N CYS A 9 17.15 -17.97 -15.43
CA CYS A 9 16.87 -16.55 -15.65
C CYS A 9 15.44 -16.15 -15.23
N LYS A 10 14.44 -17.01 -15.45
CA LYS A 10 13.07 -16.73 -14.97
C LYS A 10 13.02 -16.69 -13.45
N LYS A 11 13.61 -17.68 -12.78
CA LYS A 11 13.67 -17.75 -11.31
C LYS A 11 14.41 -16.55 -10.73
N ALA A 12 15.56 -16.18 -11.29
CA ALA A 12 16.30 -15.00 -10.88
C ALA A 12 15.47 -13.71 -11.03
N ARG A 13 14.76 -13.56 -12.16
CA ARG A 13 13.87 -12.42 -12.39
C ARG A 13 12.73 -12.36 -11.37
N GLU A 14 12.11 -13.49 -11.05
CA GLU A 14 11.04 -13.58 -10.04
C GLU A 14 11.57 -13.24 -8.65
N LEU A 15 12.76 -13.74 -8.28
CA LEU A 15 13.40 -13.40 -7.01
C LEU A 15 13.72 -11.90 -6.89
N ILE A 16 14.25 -11.29 -7.95
CA ILE A 16 14.52 -9.84 -7.99
C ILE A 16 13.21 -9.07 -7.87
N TYR A 17 12.18 -9.45 -8.64
CA TYR A 17 10.88 -8.82 -8.59
C TYR A 17 10.27 -8.87 -7.19
N GLU A 18 10.24 -10.04 -6.55
CA GLU A 18 9.70 -10.19 -5.20
C GLU A 18 10.52 -9.43 -4.15
N SER A 19 11.85 -9.42 -4.28
CA SER A 19 12.72 -8.65 -3.37
C SER A 19 12.46 -7.15 -3.47
N VAL A 20 12.38 -6.62 -4.69
CA VAL A 20 12.06 -5.20 -4.93
C VAL A 20 10.65 -4.87 -4.46
N ARG A 21 9.69 -5.77 -4.69
CA ARG A 21 8.30 -5.60 -4.24
C ARG A 21 8.22 -5.54 -2.72
N LYS A 22 8.90 -6.44 -2.01
CA LYS A 22 8.98 -6.44 -0.53
C LYS A 22 9.60 -5.16 0.02
N GLU A 23 10.64 -4.63 -0.63
CA GLU A 23 11.31 -3.41 -0.18
C GLU A 23 10.47 -2.15 -0.44
N LEU A 24 9.84 -2.03 -1.62
CA LEU A 24 9.14 -0.80 -2.01
C LEU A 24 7.67 -0.74 -1.59
N LEU A 25 6.96 -1.87 -1.62
CA LEU A 25 5.52 -1.98 -1.33
C LEU A 25 5.28 -2.68 0.00
N GLY A 26 6.12 -3.67 0.31
CA GLY A 26 5.85 -4.62 1.39
C GLY A 26 4.62 -5.51 1.12
N PRO A 27 4.24 -6.33 2.11
CA PRO A 27 5.00 -6.60 3.32
C PRO A 27 6.27 -7.42 3.05
N GLY A 28 7.19 -7.51 4.02
CA GLY A 28 8.33 -8.43 4.04
C GLY A 28 9.70 -7.81 3.76
N SER A 29 9.89 -6.53 4.06
CA SER A 29 11.17 -5.83 3.88
C SER A 29 12.23 -6.25 4.91
N GLU A 30 11.79 -6.66 6.11
CA GLU A 30 12.68 -7.17 7.16
C GLU A 30 12.43 -8.66 7.38
N ASP A 31 13.49 -9.42 7.57
CA ASP A 31 13.43 -10.85 7.93
C ASP A 31 13.38 -11.01 9.46
N ILE A 32 12.42 -10.32 10.08
CA ILE A 32 12.15 -10.38 11.52
C ILE A 32 10.64 -10.56 11.76
N GLY A 33 10.27 -11.03 12.94
CA GLY A 33 8.87 -11.36 13.23
C GLY A 33 8.53 -12.82 12.92
N SER A 34 7.26 -13.17 13.08
CA SER A 34 6.76 -14.55 12.99
C SER A 34 6.05 -14.88 11.68
N SER A 35 5.39 -13.90 11.06
CA SER A 35 4.59 -14.10 9.86
C SER A 35 4.55 -12.85 9.00
N ILE A 36 4.40 -13.03 7.69
CA ILE A 36 4.28 -11.92 6.73
C ILE A 36 3.01 -11.10 6.94
N GLU A 37 1.93 -11.73 7.40
CA GLU A 37 0.66 -11.03 7.64
C GLU A 37 0.75 -10.08 8.84
N HIS A 38 1.56 -10.44 9.84
CA HIS A 38 1.85 -9.63 11.02
C HIS A 38 3.34 -9.31 11.10
N GLU A 39 3.91 -8.80 10.00
CA GLU A 39 5.33 -8.47 9.96
C GLU A 39 5.70 -7.46 11.05
N LEU A 40 6.93 -7.55 11.52
CA LEU A 40 7.52 -6.60 12.44
C LEU A 40 8.57 -5.80 11.68
N ILE A 41 8.52 -4.48 11.78
CA ILE A 41 9.52 -3.59 11.21
C ILE A 41 10.09 -2.66 12.28
N THR A 42 11.37 -2.34 12.17
CA THR A 42 12.08 -1.49 13.13
C THR A 42 12.11 -0.01 12.75
N ASP A 43 11.77 0.29 11.49
CA ASP A 43 11.63 1.64 10.96
C ASP A 43 10.16 2.08 10.91
N GLU A 44 9.94 3.40 10.84
CA GLU A 44 8.61 3.98 10.65
C GLU A 44 7.99 3.49 9.32
N PRO A 45 6.74 2.99 9.31
CA PRO A 45 6.15 2.40 8.11
C PRO A 45 6.14 3.32 6.88
N ILE A 46 5.89 4.62 7.09
CA ILE A 46 5.90 5.63 6.01
C ILE A 46 7.31 5.88 5.48
N ALA A 47 8.34 5.70 6.32
CA ALA A 47 9.74 5.83 5.90
C ALA A 47 10.28 4.54 5.27
N ARG A 48 9.77 3.37 5.71
CA ARG A 48 10.16 2.05 5.20
C ARG A 48 9.62 1.81 3.79
N TYR A 49 8.34 2.05 3.54
CA TYR A 49 7.73 1.78 2.24
C TYR A 49 7.56 3.05 1.42
N SER A 50 7.97 2.98 0.16
CA SER A 50 7.84 4.10 -0.79
C SER A 50 6.51 4.08 -1.55
N THR A 51 5.81 2.96 -1.56
CA THR A 51 4.58 2.73 -2.34
C THR A 51 3.52 2.03 -1.50
N GLY A 52 2.29 1.93 -2.01
CA GLY A 52 1.22 1.20 -1.31
C GLY A 52 0.68 1.90 -0.07
N ILE A 53 0.68 3.22 0.00
CA ILE A 53 0.20 3.96 1.19
C ILE A 53 -0.98 4.84 0.76
N LEU A 54 -2.14 4.77 1.43
CA LEU A 54 -3.15 5.85 1.38
C LEU A 54 -2.98 6.70 2.64
N PHE A 55 -2.58 7.96 2.45
CA PHE A 55 -2.37 8.87 3.56
C PHE A 55 -3.71 9.37 4.13
N PRO A 56 -3.77 9.74 5.42
CA PRO A 56 -4.93 10.45 5.97
C PRO A 56 -5.05 11.86 5.36
N GLN A 57 -6.27 12.39 5.37
CA GLN A 57 -6.59 13.74 4.89
C GLN A 57 -6.10 14.78 5.90
N LYS A 58 -5.60 15.92 5.42
CA LYS A 58 -5.17 17.02 6.31
C LYS A 58 -6.40 17.75 6.83
N CYS A 59 -6.49 17.97 8.14
CA CYS A 59 -7.53 18.82 8.72
C CYS A 59 -7.39 20.27 8.21
N GLU A 60 -8.36 20.78 7.45
CA GLU A 60 -8.34 22.16 6.93
C GLU A 60 -8.72 23.24 7.98
N ASN A 61 -9.10 22.83 9.20
CA ASN A 61 -9.68 23.72 10.21
C ASN A 61 -8.68 24.44 11.14
N VAL A 62 -7.39 24.52 10.79
CA VAL A 62 -6.44 25.35 11.55
C VAL A 62 -6.22 26.67 10.83
N GLN A 63 -6.99 27.69 11.22
CA GLN A 63 -6.65 29.07 10.92
C GLN A 63 -5.39 29.47 11.70
N GLU A 64 -4.51 30.15 10.97
CA GLU A 64 -3.36 30.98 11.36
C GLU A 64 -1.97 30.32 11.48
N ASP A 65 -1.13 30.75 10.53
CA ASP A 65 0.24 31.19 10.71
C ASP A 65 1.12 30.37 11.64
N ASN A 66 1.84 29.42 11.04
CA ASN A 66 3.28 29.33 11.22
C ASN A 66 3.91 28.51 10.11
N SER A 67 5.05 28.98 9.63
CA SER A 67 5.98 28.31 8.74
C SER A 67 6.52 27.01 9.35
N SER A 68 5.71 25.96 9.37
CA SER A 68 6.20 24.59 9.51
C SER A 68 6.20 23.96 8.13
N ILE A 69 7.29 24.21 7.41
CA ILE A 69 7.77 23.28 6.38
C ILE A 69 7.77 21.91 7.06
N ASP A 70 6.99 20.96 6.52
CA ASP A 70 7.11 19.54 6.84
C ASP A 70 8.61 19.22 6.72
N MET A 71 9.34 19.12 7.84
CA MET A 71 10.71 18.64 7.82
C MET A 71 10.64 17.20 7.33
N GLU A 72 10.89 17.04 6.03
CA GLU A 72 11.19 15.74 5.45
C GLU A 72 12.35 15.12 6.21
N ASN A 73 12.23 13.81 6.48
CA ASN A 73 13.35 12.95 6.84
C ASN A 73 14.31 12.84 5.63
N SER A 74 14.94 13.96 5.30
CA SER A 74 16.00 14.06 4.31
C SER A 74 17.32 14.07 5.06
N THR A 75 18.11 13.03 4.83
CA THR A 75 19.53 12.98 5.17
C THR A 75 20.17 14.32 4.81
N ARG A 76 20.86 14.92 5.78
CA ARG A 76 21.55 16.21 5.66
C ARG A 76 22.45 16.25 4.42
N VAL A 77 22.12 17.13 3.48
CA VAL A 77 23.08 17.76 2.59
C VAL A 77 22.65 19.23 2.47
N ASP A 78 23.45 20.13 3.05
CA ASP A 78 23.42 21.57 2.76
C ASP A 78 23.81 21.74 1.28
N ASP A 79 22.95 22.36 0.47
CA ASP A 79 23.11 23.79 0.12
C ASP A 79 22.08 24.22 -0.93
N GLU A 80 21.60 25.44 -0.67
CA GLU A 80 20.91 26.44 -1.48
C GLU A 80 20.91 26.27 -3.01
N GLU A 81 19.72 26.19 -3.62
CA GLU A 81 19.24 27.08 -4.70
C GLU A 81 17.99 26.50 -5.38
N LEU A 82 16.84 27.19 -5.23
CA LEU A 82 15.82 27.43 -6.28
C LEU A 82 14.60 28.09 -5.63
N LYS A 83 14.69 29.41 -5.41
CA LYS A 83 13.50 30.25 -5.29
C LYS A 83 12.92 30.43 -6.68
N ASN A 84 11.80 29.79 -6.99
CA ASN A 84 10.90 30.29 -8.02
C ASN A 84 9.46 30.25 -7.53
N LYS A 85 8.80 31.40 -7.67
CA LYS A 85 7.46 31.72 -7.23
C LYS A 85 6.43 30.91 -8.01
N GLU A 86 5.55 30.18 -7.33
CA GLU A 86 4.28 29.78 -7.92
C GLU A 86 3.21 30.82 -7.57
N GLU A 87 2.75 31.53 -8.60
CA GLU A 87 1.57 32.39 -8.53
C GLU A 87 0.33 31.53 -8.33
N THR A 88 -0.23 31.58 -7.12
CA THR A 88 -1.55 31.02 -6.83
C THR A 88 -2.61 31.86 -7.54
N LYS A 89 -3.13 31.37 -8.67
CA LYS A 89 -4.37 31.91 -9.25
C LYS A 89 -5.54 31.59 -8.32
N LYS A 90 -5.89 32.55 -7.45
CA LYS A 90 -7.18 32.59 -6.76
C LYS A 90 -8.29 32.73 -7.80
N ILE A 91 -9.04 31.65 -8.06
CA ILE A 91 -10.31 31.75 -8.78
C ILE A 91 -11.41 32.01 -7.75
N SER A 92 -11.80 33.28 -7.68
CA SER A 92 -12.96 33.72 -6.90
C SER A 92 -14.25 33.12 -7.46
N HIS A 93 -15.03 32.50 -6.59
CA HIS A 93 -16.37 32.01 -6.91
C HIS A 93 -17.32 33.21 -7.03
N LYS A 94 -17.69 33.58 -8.26
CA LYS A 94 -18.93 34.34 -8.50
C LYS A 94 -20.00 33.34 -8.91
N GLY A 95 -21.00 33.21 -8.05
CA GLY A 95 -22.14 32.34 -8.27
C GLY A 95 -22.89 32.65 -9.56
N ASN A 96 -23.30 31.60 -10.25
CA ASN A 96 -24.45 31.62 -11.13
C ASN A 96 -25.15 30.27 -11.02
N ASN A 97 -26.42 30.32 -10.61
CA ASN A 97 -27.38 29.23 -10.67
C ASN A 97 -27.49 28.69 -12.11
N TYR A 98 -27.09 27.45 -12.32
CA TYR A 98 -27.62 26.61 -13.40
C TYR A 98 -27.76 25.17 -12.88
N ASN A 99 -28.98 24.64 -13.01
CA ASN A 99 -29.27 23.23 -12.79
C ASN A 99 -28.50 22.40 -13.83
N ASN A 100 -27.61 21.51 -13.37
CA ASN A 100 -27.30 20.22 -14.02
C ASN A 100 -26.57 19.33 -13.02
N SER A 101 -27.23 18.28 -12.54
CA SER A 101 -26.71 17.32 -11.55
C SER A 101 -25.54 16.45 -12.04
N VAL A 102 -25.12 16.60 -13.31
CA VAL A 102 -24.04 15.82 -13.92
C VAL A 102 -22.68 16.50 -13.67
N ASP A 103 -22.60 17.83 -13.81
CA ASP A 103 -21.36 18.59 -13.58
C ASP A 103 -20.87 18.43 -12.13
N SER A 104 -21.80 18.45 -11.15
CA SER A 104 -21.44 18.26 -9.74
C SER A 104 -20.90 16.86 -9.41
N ILE A 105 -21.29 15.83 -10.17
CA ILE A 105 -20.79 14.46 -9.94
C ILE A 105 -19.38 14.33 -10.53
N GLU A 106 -19.15 14.94 -11.69
CA GLU A 106 -17.84 14.98 -12.33
C GLU A 106 -16.81 15.70 -11.46
N ASP A 107 -17.17 16.85 -10.89
CA ASP A 107 -16.31 17.60 -9.98
C ASP A 107 -15.87 16.75 -8.77
N HIS A 108 -16.78 15.98 -8.16
CA HIS A 108 -16.48 15.15 -6.98
C HIS A 108 -15.61 13.92 -7.27
N ILE A 109 -15.75 13.29 -8.44
CA ILE A 109 -14.87 12.17 -8.81
C ILE A 109 -13.51 12.67 -9.27
N ASP A 110 -13.47 13.79 -10.01
CA ASP A 110 -12.24 14.39 -10.47
C ASP A 110 -11.40 14.88 -9.30
N GLU A 111 -12.03 15.40 -8.23
CA GLU A 111 -11.36 15.67 -6.95
C GLU A 111 -10.73 14.40 -6.36
N LYS A 112 -11.47 13.29 -6.28
CA LYS A 112 -10.95 12.02 -5.73
C LYS A 112 -9.88 11.37 -6.60
N ILE A 113 -9.92 11.58 -7.91
CA ILE A 113 -8.88 11.16 -8.86
C ILE A 113 -7.65 12.08 -8.73
N ALA A 114 -7.85 13.39 -8.60
CA ALA A 114 -6.77 14.34 -8.35
C ALA A 114 -6.03 14.01 -7.05
N MET A 115 -6.78 13.69 -5.99
CA MET A 115 -6.25 13.17 -4.72
C MET A 115 -5.44 11.88 -4.86
N ALA A 116 -5.54 11.14 -5.97
CA ALA A 116 -4.74 9.94 -6.24
C ALA A 116 -3.40 10.28 -6.92
N ASN A 117 -3.30 11.47 -7.51
CA ASN A 117 -2.13 11.98 -8.24
C ASN A 117 -1.27 12.95 -7.42
N GLU A 118 -1.63 13.22 -6.17
CA GLU A 118 -0.85 14.06 -5.25
C GLU A 118 0.47 13.39 -4.82
N LEU A 119 1.33 14.12 -4.10
CA LEU A 119 2.56 13.58 -3.50
C LEU A 119 2.26 12.59 -2.35
N LYS A 120 1.19 12.85 -1.60
CA LYS A 120 0.70 12.00 -0.50
C LYS A 120 -0.78 11.62 -0.73
N PRO A 121 -1.06 10.82 -1.76
CA PRO A 121 -2.44 10.65 -2.18
C PRO A 121 -3.29 9.96 -1.10
N SER A 122 -4.52 10.43 -0.91
CA SER A 122 -5.48 9.86 0.09
C SER A 122 -6.45 8.86 -0.55
N SER A 123 -6.33 8.65 -1.86
CA SER A 123 -7.19 7.76 -2.63
C SER A 123 -6.40 6.88 -3.59
N MET A 124 -7.03 5.82 -4.07
CA MET A 124 -6.59 5.03 -5.21
C MET A 124 -7.80 4.62 -6.02
N GLY A 125 -7.68 4.57 -7.34
CA GLY A 125 -8.80 4.25 -8.20
C GLY A 125 -8.47 3.31 -9.35
N ILE A 126 -9.51 2.67 -9.86
CA ILE A 126 -9.47 1.87 -11.07
C ILE A 126 -10.67 2.19 -11.93
N THR A 127 -10.44 2.38 -13.23
CA THR A 127 -11.50 2.38 -14.24
C THR A 127 -11.38 1.15 -15.11
N PHE A 128 -12.48 0.45 -15.32
CA PHE A 128 -12.58 -0.64 -16.27
C PHE A 128 -13.88 -0.51 -17.08
N PHE A 129 -13.90 -1.13 -18.25
CA PHE A 129 -15.09 -1.21 -19.07
C PHE A 129 -15.67 -2.61 -19.00
N ALA A 130 -16.98 -2.72 -19.00
CA ALA A 130 -17.66 -4.00 -19.11
C ALA A 130 -18.97 -3.90 -19.90
N LYS A 131 -19.29 -5.00 -20.56
CA LYS A 131 -20.59 -5.24 -21.18
C LYS A 131 -21.50 -5.96 -20.19
N GLY A 132 -22.78 -5.60 -20.24
CA GLY A 132 -23.80 -6.08 -19.32
C GLY A 132 -24.18 -5.01 -18.31
N ASN A 133 -25.41 -5.08 -17.84
CA ASN A 133 -25.91 -4.20 -16.81
C ASN A 133 -26.07 -4.99 -15.52
N ILE A 134 -25.42 -4.52 -14.47
CA ILE A 134 -25.51 -5.08 -13.13
C ILE A 134 -26.13 -4.05 -12.20
N ASP A 135 -27.01 -4.51 -11.32
CA ASP A 135 -27.62 -3.68 -10.28
C ASP A 135 -26.71 -3.55 -9.05
N LYS A 136 -25.67 -4.38 -8.98
CA LYS A 136 -24.70 -4.39 -7.90
C LYS A 136 -23.30 -4.72 -8.42
N LEU A 137 -22.30 -4.05 -7.87
CA LEU A 137 -20.89 -4.33 -8.13
C LEU A 137 -20.27 -5.01 -6.91
N CYS A 138 -19.72 -6.20 -7.11
CA CYS A 138 -19.03 -6.99 -6.11
C CYS A 138 -17.52 -6.76 -6.22
N ILE A 139 -16.88 -6.36 -5.13
CA ILE A 139 -15.43 -6.15 -5.06
C ILE A 139 -14.84 -6.86 -3.83
N ARG A 140 -13.54 -7.14 -3.88
CA ARG A 140 -12.80 -7.62 -2.70
C ARG A 140 -11.68 -6.65 -2.36
N LEU A 141 -11.49 -6.40 -1.07
CA LEU A 141 -10.46 -5.49 -0.58
C LEU A 141 -9.42 -6.22 0.25
N LYS A 142 -8.17 -5.73 0.19
CA LYS A 142 -7.13 -5.99 1.18
C LYS A 142 -6.45 -4.68 1.53
N ALA A 143 -6.03 -4.56 2.78
CA ALA A 143 -5.24 -3.44 3.28
C ALA A 143 -4.78 -3.80 4.70
N ALA A 144 -3.83 -3.05 5.22
CA ALA A 144 -3.35 -3.20 6.60
C ALA A 144 -3.09 -1.83 7.23
N LYS A 145 -2.96 -1.82 8.55
CA LYS A 145 -2.39 -0.70 9.30
C LYS A 145 -1.20 -1.17 10.11
N TYR A 146 -0.34 -0.23 10.47
CA TYR A 146 0.73 -0.50 11.43
C TYR A 146 0.37 0.09 12.79
N ARG A 147 0.61 -0.69 13.82
CA ARG A 147 0.57 -0.24 15.22
C ARG A 147 1.97 -0.31 15.81
N LYS A 148 2.19 0.40 16.90
CA LYS A 148 3.42 0.25 17.68
C LYS A 148 3.52 -1.18 18.24
N SER A 149 4.70 -1.75 18.19
CA SER A 149 5.00 -3.06 18.77
C SER A 149 4.93 -3.02 20.29
N THR A 150 4.67 -4.18 20.87
CA THR A 150 4.78 -4.48 22.29
C THR A 150 5.86 -5.54 22.49
N LEU A 151 6.25 -5.78 23.75
CA LEU A 151 7.22 -6.84 24.07
C LEU A 151 6.80 -8.22 23.57
N LYS A 152 5.49 -8.50 23.52
CA LYS A 152 4.95 -9.78 23.05
C LYS A 152 5.14 -10.00 21.55
N ASP A 153 5.25 -8.92 20.78
CA ASP A 153 5.45 -8.98 19.33
C ASP A 153 6.92 -9.22 18.96
N CYS A 154 7.85 -8.87 19.86
CA CYS A 154 9.28 -8.90 19.60
C CYS A 154 9.80 -10.34 19.50
N CYS A 155 10.26 -10.71 18.32
CA CYS A 155 10.78 -12.05 18.05
C CYS A 155 11.73 -12.06 16.85
N ILE A 156 12.54 -13.11 16.79
CA ILE A 156 13.42 -13.40 15.66
C ILE A 156 13.65 -14.90 15.56
N LYS A 157 13.70 -15.42 14.34
CA LYS A 157 14.02 -16.83 14.10
C LYS A 157 15.48 -17.08 14.47
N TYR A 158 15.73 -18.12 15.27
CA TYR A 158 17.07 -18.51 15.68
C TYR A 158 17.14 -20.02 15.97
N GLU A 159 17.96 -20.73 15.20
CA GLU A 159 18.09 -22.20 15.27
C GLU A 159 19.33 -22.67 16.07
N GLY A 160 20.12 -21.76 16.63
CA GLY A 160 21.31 -22.10 17.42
C GLY A 160 21.01 -22.41 18.89
N GLU A 161 22.07 -22.65 19.67
CA GLU A 161 21.97 -23.01 21.08
C GLU A 161 21.45 -21.88 21.99
N ASP A 162 20.75 -22.27 23.06
CA ASP A 162 20.23 -21.34 24.08
C ASP A 162 21.33 -20.90 25.06
N PHE A 163 22.29 -20.13 24.55
CA PHE A 163 23.40 -19.55 25.31
C PHE A 163 22.98 -18.63 26.46
N PHE A 164 21.70 -18.19 26.51
CA PHE A 164 21.18 -17.32 27.55
C PHE A 164 20.80 -18.08 28.83
N LEU A 165 20.67 -19.41 28.77
CA LEU A 165 20.33 -20.22 29.94
C LEU A 165 21.45 -20.20 30.97
N GLY A 166 21.10 -20.04 32.24
CA GLY A 166 22.06 -20.04 33.35
C GLY A 166 22.90 -18.76 33.47
N ASN A 167 22.53 -17.70 32.76
CA ASN A 167 23.08 -16.35 32.97
C ASN A 167 21.97 -15.29 32.97
N GLU A 168 22.36 -14.04 33.25
CA GLU A 168 21.43 -12.90 33.39
C GLU A 168 20.57 -12.62 32.14
N LEU A 169 20.93 -13.12 30.94
CA LEU A 169 20.10 -12.98 29.74
C LEU A 169 18.80 -13.81 29.81
N GLU A 170 18.74 -14.82 30.68
CA GLU A 170 17.53 -15.61 30.92
C GLU A 170 16.34 -14.77 31.41
N ASP A 171 16.61 -13.66 32.08
CA ASP A 171 15.60 -12.71 32.55
C ASP A 171 14.97 -11.91 31.39
N TYR A 172 15.67 -11.82 30.25
CA TYR A 172 15.24 -11.07 29.08
C TYR A 172 14.65 -11.96 27.99
N LEU A 173 15.08 -13.22 27.90
CA LEU A 173 14.85 -14.07 26.74
C LEU A 173 14.11 -15.35 27.08
N TYR A 174 13.31 -15.84 26.13
CA TYR A 174 12.81 -17.21 26.10
C TYR A 174 12.73 -17.74 24.68
N ARG A 175 12.82 -19.05 24.54
CA ARG A 175 12.56 -19.75 23.30
C ARG A 175 11.09 -20.14 23.19
N ASP A 176 10.51 -19.92 22.02
CA ASP A 176 9.17 -20.37 21.64
C ASP A 176 9.24 -20.97 20.22
N GLY A 177 9.33 -22.29 20.15
CA GLY A 177 9.59 -23.02 18.90
C GLY A 177 10.93 -22.63 18.26
N GLU A 178 10.88 -22.15 17.01
CA GLU A 178 12.03 -21.66 16.26
C GLU A 178 12.40 -20.20 16.55
N PHE A 179 11.64 -19.52 17.41
CA PHE A 179 11.79 -18.10 17.70
C PHE A 179 12.43 -17.85 19.07
N LEU A 180 13.32 -16.87 19.10
CA LEU A 180 13.77 -16.22 20.32
C LEU A 180 12.89 -14.99 20.58
N LYS A 181 12.32 -14.88 21.78
CA LYS A 181 11.35 -13.85 22.17
C LYS A 181 11.77 -13.12 23.45
N LEU A 182 11.18 -11.95 23.69
CA LEU A 182 11.49 -11.10 24.84
C LEU A 182 10.51 -11.28 26.01
N LYS A 183 11.04 -11.56 27.21
CA LYS A 183 10.34 -11.44 28.50
C LYS A 183 10.40 -10.01 29.03
N ALA A 184 11.54 -9.36 28.83
CA ALA A 184 11.83 -8.02 29.30
C ALA A 184 12.58 -7.22 28.22
N ASN A 185 12.63 -5.90 28.39
CA ASN A 185 13.25 -5.01 27.42
C ASN A 185 14.78 -5.23 27.35
N LEU A 186 15.27 -5.79 26.25
CA LEU A 186 16.68 -6.04 26.00
C LEU A 186 17.31 -4.81 25.32
N THR A 187 18.01 -3.96 26.07
CA THR A 187 18.64 -2.76 25.48
C THR A 187 19.99 -3.07 24.83
N SER A 188 20.41 -2.22 23.89
CA SER A 188 21.74 -2.34 23.25
C SER A 188 22.91 -2.32 24.27
N ASN A 189 22.73 -1.61 25.40
CA ASN A 189 23.69 -1.56 26.49
C ASN A 189 23.75 -2.87 27.27
N VAL A 190 22.61 -3.55 27.46
CA VAL A 190 22.56 -4.89 28.06
C VAL A 190 23.35 -5.84 27.16
N VAL A 191 23.06 -5.88 25.86
CA VAL A 191 23.80 -6.73 24.90
C VAL A 191 25.31 -6.44 24.94
N LYS A 192 25.70 -5.16 24.97
CA LYS A 192 27.12 -4.77 25.04
C LYS A 192 27.83 -5.26 26.31
N ARG A 193 27.12 -5.37 27.44
CA ARG A 193 27.69 -5.90 28.69
C ARG A 193 27.96 -7.40 28.62
N PHE A 194 27.12 -8.16 27.91
CA PHE A 194 27.30 -9.62 27.73
C PHE A 194 28.26 -9.99 26.60
N LYS A 195 28.61 -9.03 25.75
CA LYS A 195 29.49 -9.26 24.61
C LYS A 195 30.94 -9.42 25.05
N ASP A 196 31.49 -10.61 24.84
CA ASP A 196 32.91 -10.90 24.92
C ASP A 196 33.58 -10.62 23.55
N ASP A 197 34.42 -9.59 23.49
CA ASP A 197 35.07 -9.17 22.25
C ASP A 197 36.10 -10.17 21.71
N THR A 198 36.67 -11.03 22.56
CA THR A 198 37.62 -12.08 22.15
C THR A 198 36.84 -13.22 21.51
N ARG A 199 35.84 -13.75 22.24
CA ARG A 199 34.98 -14.83 21.74
C ARG A 199 34.23 -14.43 20.48
N TYR A 200 33.78 -13.18 20.37
CA TYR A 200 33.11 -12.66 19.17
C TYR A 200 33.95 -12.75 17.89
N LYS A 201 35.28 -12.68 18.00
CA LYS A 201 36.18 -12.79 16.84
C LYS A 201 36.47 -14.23 16.45
N GLU A 202 36.48 -15.14 17.42
CA GLU A 202 36.96 -16.52 17.26
C GLU A 202 35.81 -17.52 17.03
N ASP A 203 34.64 -17.28 17.62
CA ASP A 203 33.49 -18.18 17.62
C ASP A 203 32.38 -17.63 16.70
N GLU A 204 32.15 -18.32 15.58
CA GLU A 204 31.12 -17.94 14.59
C GLU A 204 29.71 -18.03 15.16
N GLU A 205 29.42 -19.02 15.99
CA GLU A 205 28.10 -19.21 16.57
C GLU A 205 27.80 -18.13 17.62
N TYR A 206 28.78 -17.82 18.46
CA TYR A 206 28.68 -16.71 19.41
C TYR A 206 28.48 -15.36 18.70
N ARG A 207 29.17 -15.14 17.58
CA ARG A 207 28.99 -13.93 16.76
C ARG A 207 27.58 -13.85 16.15
N LYS A 208 27.03 -14.97 15.68
CA LYS A 208 25.65 -15.04 15.17
C LYS A 208 24.66 -14.64 16.26
N ILE A 209 24.78 -15.21 17.45
CA ILE A 209 23.81 -14.94 18.51
C ILE A 209 23.91 -13.52 19.05
N ILE A 210 25.11 -12.96 19.22
CA ILE A 210 25.27 -11.54 19.57
C ILE A 210 24.62 -10.63 18.51
N SER A 211 24.75 -10.97 17.22
CA SER A 211 24.07 -10.23 16.15
C SER A 211 22.54 -10.29 16.28
N ILE A 212 22.00 -11.48 16.59
CA ILE A 212 20.58 -11.72 16.86
C ILE A 212 20.10 -10.89 18.07
N LEU A 213 20.88 -10.82 19.15
CA LEU A 213 20.55 -9.99 20.32
C LEU A 213 20.49 -8.50 19.99
N TYR A 214 21.41 -8.00 19.16
CA TYR A 214 21.33 -6.62 18.69
C TYR A 214 20.09 -6.39 17.83
N VAL A 215 19.66 -7.36 17.02
CA VAL A 215 18.40 -7.25 16.27
C VAL A 215 17.20 -7.17 17.22
N LEU A 216 17.10 -8.07 18.21
CA LEU A 216 16.05 -8.03 19.22
C LEU A 216 16.04 -6.71 19.99
N SER A 217 17.22 -6.16 20.31
CA SER A 217 17.30 -4.89 21.03
C SER A 217 16.75 -3.70 20.24
N ARG A 218 16.79 -3.76 18.90
CA ARG A 218 16.22 -2.72 18.04
C ARG A 218 14.69 -2.79 17.98
N GLN A 219 14.10 -3.95 18.29
CA GLN A 219 12.66 -4.16 18.30
C GLN A 219 11.95 -3.51 19.49
N CYS A 220 12.71 -3.11 20.52
CA CYS A 220 12.20 -2.44 21.71
C CYS A 220 12.60 -0.97 21.76
N LYS A 221 11.64 -0.14 22.14
CA LYS A 221 11.92 1.24 22.52
C LYS A 221 12.60 1.25 23.90
N ASP A 222 13.67 2.00 24.03
CA ASP A 222 14.33 2.26 25.32
C ASP A 222 14.84 3.72 25.39
N GLU A 223 15.51 4.10 26.49
CA GLU A 223 16.02 5.47 26.67
C GLU A 223 17.10 5.86 25.63
N VAL A 224 17.80 4.87 25.09
CA VAL A 224 18.86 4.99 24.08
C VAL A 224 18.27 4.85 22.67
N ASN A 225 17.47 3.81 22.44
CA ASN A 225 16.70 3.57 21.23
C ASN A 225 15.33 4.22 21.33
N LYS A 226 15.26 5.50 20.94
CA LYS A 226 14.03 6.31 21.02
C LYS A 226 12.95 5.92 20.00
N ARG A 227 13.25 4.97 19.10
CA ARG A 227 12.34 4.56 18.01
C ARG A 227 11.45 3.41 18.45
N ASN A 228 10.19 3.44 18.03
CA ASN A 228 9.31 2.28 18.15
C ASN A 228 9.59 1.32 17.00
N SER A 229 9.29 0.04 17.21
CA SER A 229 9.03 -0.87 16.11
C SER A 229 7.52 -0.95 15.86
N TYR A 230 7.14 -1.49 14.71
CA TYR A 230 5.77 -1.49 14.24
C TYR A 230 5.36 -2.86 13.75
N VAL A 231 4.13 -3.26 14.10
CA VAL A 231 3.53 -4.53 13.71
C VAL A 231 2.42 -4.24 12.73
N ARG A 232 2.45 -4.96 11.61
CA ARG A 232 1.39 -4.95 10.61
C ARG A 232 0.16 -5.68 11.16
N GLU A 233 -1.00 -5.06 10.98
CA GLU A 233 -2.30 -5.62 11.33
C GLU A 233 -3.21 -5.55 10.10
N PRO A 234 -3.54 -6.70 9.48
CA PRO A 234 -4.50 -6.76 8.39
C PRO A 234 -5.85 -6.17 8.80
N LEU A 235 -6.46 -5.38 7.91
CA LEU A 235 -7.83 -4.90 8.11
C LEU A 235 -8.81 -6.00 7.69
N ASN A 236 -9.81 -6.24 8.55
CA ASN A 236 -10.83 -7.25 8.29
C ASN A 236 -11.91 -6.67 7.37
N PHE A 237 -12.01 -7.22 6.16
CA PHE A 237 -13.07 -6.92 5.20
C PHE A 237 -13.97 -8.14 5.03
N GLU A 238 -15.21 -7.92 4.61
CA GLU A 238 -16.05 -8.99 4.08
C GLU A 238 -15.35 -9.64 2.88
N GLU A 239 -15.56 -10.95 2.69
CA GLU A 239 -14.91 -11.68 1.58
C GLU A 239 -15.26 -11.05 0.22
N VAL A 240 -16.51 -10.60 0.08
CA VAL A 240 -17.04 -9.87 -1.08
C VAL A 240 -17.91 -8.73 -0.57
N ILE A 241 -17.58 -7.51 -0.96
CA ILE A 241 -18.35 -6.30 -0.66
C ILE A 241 -19.31 -6.05 -1.83
N GLU A 242 -20.61 -6.09 -1.53
CA GLU A 242 -21.69 -5.89 -2.51
C GLU A 242 -22.14 -4.41 -2.51
N ILE A 243 -21.84 -3.66 -3.57
CA ILE A 243 -22.20 -2.25 -3.70
C ILE A 243 -23.40 -2.12 -4.64
N LYS A 244 -24.55 -1.68 -4.12
CA LYS A 244 -25.75 -1.43 -4.93
C LYS A 244 -25.56 -0.22 -5.84
N LEU A 245 -25.89 -0.37 -7.12
CA LEU A 245 -25.74 0.66 -8.16
C LEU A 245 -27.09 1.34 -8.47
N ASP A 246 -27.77 1.80 -7.43
CA ASP A 246 -29.07 2.49 -7.52
C ASP A 246 -28.97 3.82 -8.30
N LYS A 247 -27.76 4.39 -8.35
CA LYS A 247 -27.40 5.62 -9.07
C LYS A 247 -26.11 5.40 -9.86
N ASP A 248 -25.85 6.32 -10.80
CA ASP A 248 -24.61 6.32 -11.56
C ASP A 248 -23.41 6.85 -10.75
N TYR A 249 -23.64 7.41 -9.56
CA TYR A 249 -22.62 7.66 -8.53
C TYR A 249 -23.08 7.13 -7.18
N VAL A 250 -22.24 6.30 -6.56
CA VAL A 250 -22.52 5.65 -5.28
C VAL A 250 -21.34 5.83 -4.34
N ILE A 251 -21.65 6.23 -3.11
CA ILE A 251 -20.71 6.27 -2.00
C ILE A 251 -21.07 5.14 -1.04
N TYR A 252 -20.07 4.33 -0.68
CA TYR A 252 -20.18 3.24 0.26
C TYR A 252 -19.21 3.47 1.42
N PRO A 253 -19.70 3.92 2.60
CA PRO A 253 -18.85 4.11 3.77
C PRO A 253 -18.44 2.76 4.35
N LEU A 254 -17.17 2.64 4.75
CA LEU A 254 -16.57 1.39 5.21
C LEU A 254 -15.71 1.62 6.46
N LYS A 255 -16.28 1.32 7.63
CA LYS A 255 -15.54 1.28 8.89
C LYS A 255 -15.05 -0.13 9.14
N CYS A 256 -13.74 -0.30 9.24
CA CYS A 256 -13.12 -1.61 9.42
C CYS A 256 -12.24 -1.65 10.67
N ILE A 257 -12.09 -2.85 11.21
CA ILE A 257 -11.24 -3.16 12.36
C ILE A 257 -10.21 -4.18 11.88
N GLY A 258 -8.96 -4.00 12.31
CA GLY A 258 -7.90 -4.99 12.12
C GLY A 258 -7.40 -5.56 13.44
N GLY A 259 -6.72 -6.69 13.36
CA GLY A 259 -6.21 -7.45 14.50
C GLY A 259 -7.20 -8.46 15.10
N THR A 260 -6.71 -9.26 16.04
CA THR A 260 -7.45 -10.32 16.74
C THR A 260 -7.94 -9.86 18.12
N GLU A 261 -8.66 -10.71 18.86
CA GLU A 261 -8.99 -10.44 20.27
C GLU A 261 -7.74 -10.39 21.17
N GLU A 262 -6.67 -11.09 20.78
CA GLU A 262 -5.42 -11.17 21.51
C GLU A 262 -4.46 -9.99 21.19
N ASN A 263 -4.67 -9.32 20.05
CA ASN A 263 -3.87 -8.19 19.58
C ASN A 263 -4.56 -6.83 19.80
N ILE A 264 -3.77 -5.76 19.72
CA ILE A 264 -4.30 -4.39 19.78
C ILE A 264 -5.12 -4.12 18.52
N LYS A 265 -6.42 -3.85 18.69
CA LYS A 265 -7.33 -3.53 17.60
C LYS A 265 -6.94 -2.22 16.93
N VAL A 266 -6.73 -2.27 15.61
CA VAL A 266 -6.62 -1.07 14.76
C VAL A 266 -7.96 -0.76 14.13
N ARG A 267 -8.23 0.51 13.85
CA ARG A 267 -9.47 0.95 13.17
C ARG A 267 -9.11 1.78 11.95
N ALA A 268 -9.97 1.74 10.95
CA ALA A 268 -9.88 2.57 9.75
C ALA A 268 -11.26 3.06 9.34
N ASP A 269 -11.34 4.36 9.02
CA ASP A 269 -12.47 4.96 8.30
C ASP A 269 -12.12 5.07 6.80
N LEU A 270 -12.78 4.25 5.98
CA LEU A 270 -12.60 4.19 4.54
C LEU A 270 -13.90 4.52 3.82
N GLU A 271 -13.79 4.92 2.57
CA GLU A 271 -14.94 5.15 1.71
C GLU A 271 -14.67 4.59 0.31
N ILE A 272 -15.66 3.92 -0.28
CA ILE A 272 -15.60 3.45 -1.67
C ILE A 272 -16.55 4.30 -2.50
N CYS A 273 -16.04 4.83 -3.60
CA CYS A 273 -16.83 5.58 -4.57
C CYS A 273 -16.89 4.81 -5.87
N VAL A 274 -18.09 4.61 -6.39
CA VAL A 274 -18.31 3.97 -7.68
C VAL A 274 -19.02 4.94 -8.60
N VAL A 275 -18.39 5.25 -9.74
CA VAL A 275 -19.03 5.97 -10.85
C VAL A 275 -19.28 4.99 -11.98
N ARG A 276 -20.53 4.92 -12.46
CA ARG A 276 -20.92 4.19 -13.66
C ARG A 276 -21.22 5.17 -14.79
N ARG A 277 -20.48 5.10 -15.90
CA ARG A 277 -20.77 5.86 -17.12
C ARG A 277 -21.28 4.91 -18.22
N LYS A 278 -22.36 5.29 -18.90
CA LYS A 278 -23.02 4.46 -19.94
C LYS A 278 -22.55 4.90 -21.32
N TYR A 279 -22.08 3.97 -22.14
CA TYR A 279 -21.57 4.24 -23.50
C TYR A 279 -22.47 3.67 -24.62
N GLY A 280 -23.57 3.00 -24.27
CA GLY A 280 -24.50 2.38 -25.23
C GLY A 280 -24.18 0.91 -25.51
N GLN A 281 -25.09 0.19 -26.18
CA GLN A 281 -24.95 -1.25 -26.48
C GLN A 281 -24.63 -2.13 -25.25
N ASP A 282 -25.22 -1.79 -24.10
CA ASP A 282 -24.97 -2.41 -22.78
C ASP A 282 -23.52 -2.30 -22.30
N ILE A 283 -22.76 -1.33 -22.80
CA ILE A 283 -21.39 -1.06 -22.36
C ILE A 283 -21.39 0.06 -21.32
N ASN A 284 -20.74 -0.21 -20.20
CA ASN A 284 -20.54 0.73 -19.11
C ASN A 284 -19.06 0.80 -18.75
N SER A 285 -18.59 1.98 -18.34
CA SER A 285 -17.36 2.09 -17.57
C SER A 285 -17.69 2.23 -16.09
N TYR A 286 -16.83 1.64 -15.27
CA TYR A 286 -16.93 1.66 -13.83
C TYR A 286 -15.63 2.20 -13.27
N THR A 287 -15.70 3.34 -12.58
CA THR A 287 -14.58 3.88 -11.81
C THR A 287 -14.81 3.58 -10.35
N VAL A 288 -13.97 2.73 -9.75
CA VAL A 288 -14.00 2.38 -8.33
C VAL A 288 -12.83 3.06 -7.65
N VAL A 289 -13.11 3.90 -6.64
CA VAL A 289 -12.09 4.62 -5.87
C VAL A 289 -12.20 4.25 -4.40
N LEU A 290 -11.10 3.82 -3.80
CA LEU A 290 -10.96 3.65 -2.36
C LEU A 290 -10.31 4.91 -1.77
N VAL A 291 -10.92 5.48 -0.75
CA VAL A 291 -10.49 6.72 -0.10
C VAL A 291 -10.23 6.46 1.38
N ASN A 292 -9.10 6.94 1.88
CA ASN A 292 -8.85 7.05 3.31
C ASN A 292 -9.55 8.30 3.85
N LYS A 293 -10.49 8.10 4.78
CA LYS A 293 -11.27 9.18 5.42
C LYS A 293 -10.73 9.56 6.80
N GLU A 294 -9.67 8.91 7.27
CA GLU A 294 -8.95 9.34 8.48
C GLU A 294 -8.38 10.74 8.27
N GLU A 295 -8.44 11.57 9.32
CA GLU A 295 -7.89 12.93 9.30
C GLU A 295 -6.71 13.05 10.27
N PHE A 296 -5.75 13.92 9.97
CA PHE A 296 -4.63 14.21 10.87
C PHE A 296 -4.39 15.72 11.02
N ASP A 297 -3.99 16.11 12.24
CA ASP A 297 -3.63 17.50 12.54
C ASP A 297 -2.12 17.73 12.36
N THR A 298 -1.29 17.02 13.14
CA THR A 298 0.17 17.26 13.17
C THR A 298 0.98 15.98 13.37
N TYR A 299 0.48 15.05 14.19
CA TYR A 299 1.15 13.78 14.53
C TYR A 299 0.32 12.58 14.08
N GLU A 300 0.90 11.38 14.19
CA GLU A 300 0.21 10.09 13.97
C GLU A 300 -0.20 9.80 12.52
N ARG A 301 0.40 10.48 11.54
CA ARG A 301 0.21 10.20 10.11
C ARG A 301 0.37 8.70 9.82
N ASP A 302 1.43 8.10 10.36
CA ASP A 302 1.75 6.66 10.24
C ASP A 302 0.63 5.75 10.75
N LEU A 303 0.05 6.08 11.91
CA LEU A 303 -1.00 5.28 12.54
C LEU A 303 -2.35 5.43 11.84
N LYS A 304 -2.53 6.48 11.03
CA LYS A 304 -3.75 6.78 10.28
C LYS A 304 -3.63 6.45 8.78
N SER A 305 -2.43 6.18 8.30
CA SER A 305 -2.17 5.68 6.96
C SER A 305 -2.64 4.23 6.79
N ILE A 306 -3.04 3.93 5.56
CA ILE A 306 -3.49 2.59 5.14
C ILE A 306 -2.43 2.02 4.20
N PHE A 307 -1.94 0.83 4.52
CA PHE A 307 -0.83 0.21 3.82
C PHE A 307 -1.29 -0.96 2.96
N GLN A 308 -0.59 -1.13 1.84
CA GLN A 308 -0.77 -2.16 0.83
C GLN A 308 -2.25 -2.35 0.43
N PRO A 309 -2.99 -1.27 0.12
CA PRO A 309 -4.37 -1.38 -0.31
C PRO A 309 -4.44 -2.11 -1.66
N GLU A 310 -5.42 -2.98 -1.79
CA GLU A 310 -5.70 -3.72 -3.01
C GLU A 310 -7.21 -3.75 -3.26
N ILE A 311 -7.62 -3.37 -4.47
CA ILE A 311 -8.98 -3.56 -4.97
C ILE A 311 -8.94 -4.71 -5.97
N ARG A 312 -9.80 -5.72 -5.77
CA ARG A 312 -9.96 -6.85 -6.69
C ARG A 312 -11.37 -6.90 -7.24
N ILE A 313 -11.49 -7.10 -8.54
CA ILE A 313 -12.77 -7.27 -9.22
C ILE A 313 -12.69 -8.53 -10.08
N LYS A 314 -13.65 -9.43 -9.90
CA LYS A 314 -13.71 -10.75 -10.55
C LYS A 314 -15.02 -10.90 -11.30
N THR A 315 -14.96 -11.54 -12.47
CA THR A 315 -16.18 -11.94 -13.20
C THR A 315 -17.02 -12.94 -12.40
N GLU A 316 -16.40 -13.84 -11.64
CA GLU A 316 -17.08 -14.83 -10.79
C GLU A 316 -18.01 -14.19 -9.74
N ASP A 317 -17.56 -13.09 -9.13
CA ASP A 317 -18.32 -12.34 -8.12
C ASP A 317 -19.39 -11.44 -8.79
N ASN A 318 -19.24 -11.14 -10.09
CA ASN A 318 -20.07 -10.20 -10.86
C ASN A 318 -20.75 -10.87 -12.06
N LYS A 319 -21.65 -11.83 -11.80
CA LYS A 319 -22.35 -12.56 -12.86
C LYS A 319 -23.14 -11.62 -13.77
N GLY A 320 -22.99 -11.80 -15.08
CA GLY A 320 -23.65 -10.97 -16.09
C GLY A 320 -22.86 -9.72 -16.51
N MET A 321 -21.70 -9.46 -15.89
CA MET A 321 -20.73 -8.46 -16.32
C MET A 321 -19.56 -9.12 -17.06
N PHE A 322 -19.23 -8.62 -18.24
CA PHE A 322 -18.12 -9.11 -19.05
C PHE A 322 -17.15 -7.98 -19.34
N PHE A 323 -15.94 -8.05 -18.78
CA PHE A 323 -14.92 -7.03 -19.01
C PHE A 323 -14.58 -6.91 -20.50
N ILE A 324 -14.49 -5.68 -20.98
CA ILE A 324 -14.09 -5.39 -22.35
C ILE A 324 -12.75 -4.69 -22.35
N GLU A 325 -11.97 -4.96 -23.39
CA GLU A 325 -10.68 -4.34 -23.56
C GLU A 325 -10.84 -2.83 -23.70
N ASP A 326 -10.03 -2.08 -22.95
CA ASP A 326 -9.80 -0.64 -23.02
C ASP A 326 -9.09 -0.23 -24.32
N SER A 327 -9.42 -0.90 -25.43
CA SER A 327 -9.22 -0.39 -26.79
C SER A 327 -10.32 0.62 -27.14
N SER A 328 -10.82 1.32 -26.12
CA SER A 328 -11.96 2.24 -26.11
C SER A 328 -11.78 3.46 -27.04
N LYS A 329 -10.61 3.63 -27.67
CA LYS A 329 -10.51 4.42 -28.91
C LYS A 329 -11.54 3.95 -29.94
N LYS A 330 -11.85 2.67 -30.06
CA LYS A 330 -12.87 2.13 -30.98
C LYS A 330 -14.32 2.32 -30.51
N LEU A 331 -14.56 2.45 -29.20
CA LEU A 331 -15.92 2.60 -28.65
C LEU A 331 -16.40 4.06 -28.68
N VAL A 332 -15.48 5.02 -28.57
CA VAL A 332 -15.79 6.46 -28.66
C VAL A 332 -15.57 7.01 -30.08
N LYS A 333 -14.56 6.53 -30.82
CA LYS A 333 -14.26 6.98 -32.20
C LYS A 333 -14.96 6.15 -33.27
N ASN A 334 -16.28 5.99 -33.18
CA ASN A 334 -17.04 5.51 -34.36
C ASN A 334 -16.98 6.48 -35.56
N ASN A 335 -16.21 7.60 -35.50
CA ASN A 335 -16.03 8.56 -36.60
C ASN A 335 -14.73 9.41 -36.57
N LEU A 336 -13.71 9.07 -35.77
CA LEU A 336 -12.46 9.86 -35.76
C LEU A 336 -11.28 9.00 -36.23
N LYS A 337 -10.66 9.43 -37.34
CA LYS A 337 -9.44 8.85 -37.87
C LYS A 337 -8.34 9.00 -36.80
N LEU A 338 -7.68 7.89 -36.45
CA LEU A 338 -6.48 7.94 -35.62
C LEU A 338 -5.38 8.71 -36.38
N ASP A 339 -4.50 9.40 -35.66
CA ASP A 339 -3.28 9.93 -36.27
C ASP A 339 -2.20 8.85 -36.40
N ASP A 340 -1.15 9.13 -37.17
CA ASP A 340 -0.08 8.17 -37.48
C ASP A 340 0.67 7.68 -36.23
N GLU A 341 0.72 8.48 -35.16
CA GLU A 341 1.35 8.10 -33.88
C GLU A 341 0.45 7.13 -33.10
N GLU A 342 -0.85 7.42 -33.03
CA GLU A 342 -1.84 6.55 -32.42
C GLU A 342 -1.95 5.19 -33.12
N GLU A 343 -1.89 5.15 -34.46
CA GLU A 343 -1.89 3.91 -35.24
C GLU A 343 -0.61 3.08 -34.99
N SER A 344 0.55 3.75 -34.90
CA SER A 344 1.83 3.10 -34.58
C SER A 344 1.83 2.49 -33.18
N LEU A 345 1.27 3.20 -32.19
CA LEU A 345 1.10 2.69 -30.83
C LEU A 345 0.15 1.49 -30.77
N GLU A 346 -0.98 1.53 -31.50
CA GLU A 346 -1.88 0.37 -31.60
C GLU A 346 -1.19 -0.85 -32.21
N LEU A 347 -0.37 -0.65 -33.25
CA LEU A 347 0.41 -1.75 -33.85
C LEU A 347 1.46 -2.31 -32.89
N LEU A 348 2.17 -1.45 -32.16
CA LEU A 348 3.20 -1.84 -31.20
C LEU A 348 2.61 -2.64 -30.02
N TYR A 349 1.43 -2.24 -29.55
CA TYR A 349 0.75 -2.86 -28.41
C TYR A 349 -0.40 -3.80 -28.79
N ARG A 350 -0.54 -4.19 -30.06
CA ARG A 350 -1.65 -5.03 -30.57
C ARG A 350 -1.87 -6.36 -29.85
N ASN A 351 -0.83 -6.87 -29.20
CA ASN A 351 -0.87 -8.12 -28.44
C ASN A 351 -0.99 -7.90 -26.92
N LYS A 352 -0.94 -6.65 -26.46
CA LYS A 352 -1.09 -6.28 -25.05
C LYS A 352 -2.52 -5.81 -24.82
N LYS A 353 -3.38 -6.76 -24.48
CA LYS A 353 -4.75 -6.43 -24.07
C LYS A 353 -4.72 -5.62 -22.78
N ASN A 354 -5.50 -4.55 -22.69
CA ASN A 354 -5.68 -3.77 -21.47
C ASN A 354 -7.16 -3.75 -21.09
N TYR A 355 -7.52 -4.05 -19.85
CA TYR A 355 -8.91 -4.13 -19.39
C TYR A 355 -9.22 -3.11 -18.30
N ALA A 356 -8.19 -2.46 -17.74
CA ALA A 356 -8.36 -1.43 -16.75
C ALA A 356 -7.22 -0.41 -16.73
N THR A 357 -7.60 0.82 -16.45
CA THR A 357 -6.70 1.95 -16.23
C THR A 357 -6.72 2.31 -14.75
N GLY A 358 -5.53 2.47 -14.16
CA GLY A 358 -5.36 2.85 -12.76
C GLY A 358 -5.26 4.36 -12.58
N HIS A 359 -5.85 4.88 -11.50
CA HIS A 359 -5.71 6.27 -11.05
C HIS A 359 -4.79 6.33 -9.83
N GLY A 360 -3.57 6.85 -10.01
CA GLY A 360 -2.53 6.88 -8.96
C GLY A 360 -1.92 5.51 -8.62
N VAL A 361 -2.10 4.51 -9.48
CA VAL A 361 -1.86 3.09 -9.17
C VAL A 361 -1.52 2.25 -10.41
N SER A 362 -0.91 1.09 -10.20
CA SER A 362 -0.66 0.10 -11.23
C SER A 362 -1.78 -0.95 -11.26
N THR A 363 -2.21 -1.33 -12.46
CA THR A 363 -3.18 -2.40 -12.69
C THR A 363 -2.47 -3.68 -13.13
N SER A 364 -2.91 -4.81 -12.60
CA SER A 364 -2.57 -6.13 -13.10
C SER A 364 -3.86 -6.88 -13.38
N GLN A 365 -3.81 -7.71 -14.41
CA GLN A 365 -4.98 -8.36 -14.98
C GLN A 365 -4.63 -9.78 -15.40
N GLN A 366 -5.51 -10.72 -15.06
CA GLN A 366 -5.41 -12.11 -15.48
C GLN A 366 -6.66 -12.47 -16.27
N VAL A 367 -6.43 -13.00 -17.47
CA VAL A 367 -7.47 -13.36 -18.43
C VAL A 367 -7.28 -14.83 -18.78
N ASN A 368 -8.34 -15.62 -18.71
CA ASN A 368 -8.27 -17.01 -19.19
C ASN A 368 -8.21 -17.05 -20.74
N GLU A 369 -7.85 -18.20 -21.31
CA GLU A 369 -7.67 -18.35 -22.78
C GLU A 369 -8.93 -18.00 -23.58
N SER A 370 -10.11 -18.19 -22.99
CA SER A 370 -11.41 -17.86 -23.60
C SER A 370 -11.83 -16.39 -23.45
N GLY A 371 -11.21 -15.63 -22.55
CA GLY A 371 -11.65 -14.28 -22.16
C GLY A 371 -12.88 -14.22 -21.25
N ASP A 372 -13.38 -15.37 -20.77
CA ASP A 372 -14.62 -15.48 -19.98
C ASP A 372 -14.46 -14.99 -18.54
N TRP A 373 -13.24 -15.01 -18.00
CA TRP A 373 -12.96 -14.55 -16.66
C TRP A 373 -11.79 -13.59 -16.67
N ILE A 374 -12.01 -12.44 -16.07
CA ILE A 374 -11.01 -11.40 -15.89
C ILE A 374 -10.95 -11.07 -14.40
N TYR A 375 -9.74 -11.16 -13.88
CA TYR A 375 -9.38 -10.68 -12.57
C TYR A 375 -8.58 -9.42 -12.74
N ILE A 376 -9.01 -8.34 -12.11
CA ILE A 376 -8.27 -7.09 -12.10
C ILE A 376 -7.93 -6.77 -10.66
N ASN A 377 -6.64 -6.56 -10.41
CA ASN A 377 -6.18 -6.03 -9.15
C ASN A 377 -5.31 -4.80 -9.33
N VAL A 378 -5.38 -3.95 -8.31
CA VAL A 378 -4.78 -2.64 -8.38
C VAL A 378 -4.05 -2.37 -7.09
N TYR A 379 -2.78 -2.00 -7.24
CA TYR A 379 -1.90 -1.64 -6.15
C TYR A 379 -1.38 -0.26 -6.39
N ARG A 380 -1.25 0.50 -5.31
CA ARG A 380 -0.60 1.79 -5.41
C ARG A 380 0.90 1.63 -5.59
N VAL A 381 1.39 2.09 -6.74
CA VAL A 381 2.81 2.10 -7.10
C VAL A 381 3.21 3.56 -7.27
N TYR A 382 4.16 4.01 -6.48
CA TYR A 382 4.76 5.32 -6.70
C TYR A 382 5.76 5.18 -7.83
N CYS A 383 5.47 5.77 -8.98
CA CYS A 383 6.47 6.00 -10.01
C CYS A 383 7.03 7.41 -9.74
N SER A 384 8.16 7.49 -9.04
CA SER A 384 8.87 8.77 -8.94
C SER A 384 9.39 9.13 -10.32
N SER A 385 8.63 9.94 -11.07
CA SER A 385 9.15 10.64 -12.23
C SER A 385 10.09 11.74 -11.73
N LYS A 386 11.33 11.36 -11.40
CA LYS A 386 12.49 12.23 -11.43
C LYS A 386 13.54 11.57 -12.31
N LEU A 387 13.53 12.03 -13.57
CA LEU A 387 14.57 12.04 -14.61
C LEU A 387 15.21 10.70 -15.00
#